data_AF-Q0UBT4-F1
#
_entry.id   AF-Q0UBT4-F1
#
_cell.length_a   1.000
_cell.length_b   1.000
_cell.length_c   1.000
_cell.angle_alpha   90.00
_cell.angle_beta   90.00
_cell.angle_gamma   90.00
#
_symmetry.space_group_name_H-M   'P 1'
#
loop_
_entity.id
_entity.type
_entity.pdbx_description
1 polymer ?
#
loop_
_entity_poly.entity_id
_entity_poly.type
_entity_poly.pdbx_seq_one_letter_code
_entity_poly.pdbx_strand_id
1 'polypeptide(L)'
;MSGPNNLIGNSTTAVNTVSDPHINGHLVSTGSYEVDGVTRLYIHKSRKCISSDHICQVFSYDAQTSGILDMEGPSADFTVEEHGWFRDVTTFEQICNTHPMPNDQSPEQNFTNWRSSLLVLLDSHHSGPGGAGGQWTRAN
;
A
#
# COMPACT_ATOMS: atom_id res chain seq x y z
N MET A 1 8.65 -30.72 -59.22
CA MET A 1 9.82 -30.57 -58.34
C MET A 1 9.48 -29.49 -57.34
N SER A 2 9.04 -29.91 -56.15
CA SER A 2 8.61 -29.04 -55.06
C SER A 2 9.83 -28.60 -54.25
N GLY A 3 10.06 -27.30 -54.13
CA GLY A 3 10.97 -26.72 -53.13
C GLY A 3 10.21 -26.48 -51.83
N PRO A 4 10.80 -26.71 -50.65
CA PRO A 4 10.10 -26.63 -49.38
C PRO A 4 9.87 -25.18 -48.94
N ASN A 5 8.61 -24.85 -48.62
CA ASN A 5 8.25 -23.71 -47.79
C ASN A 5 8.78 -23.94 -46.37
N ASN A 6 9.81 -23.18 -45.98
CA ASN A 6 10.29 -23.18 -44.61
C ASN A 6 9.49 -22.13 -43.80
N LEU A 7 8.33 -22.54 -43.30
CA LEU A 7 7.56 -21.79 -42.29
C LEU A 7 8.13 -22.12 -40.91
N ILE A 8 9.18 -21.41 -40.49
CA ILE A 8 9.56 -21.33 -39.07
C ILE A 8 9.85 -19.87 -38.75
N GLY A 9 8.78 -19.08 -38.74
CA GLY A 9 8.75 -17.75 -38.14
C GLY A 9 8.26 -17.90 -36.71
N ASN A 10 9.21 -18.19 -35.83
CA ASN A 10 9.13 -18.24 -34.38
C ASN A 10 7.95 -17.42 -33.82
N SER A 11 6.89 -18.10 -33.37
CA SER A 11 5.88 -17.48 -32.53
C SER A 11 6.51 -17.27 -31.16
N THR A 12 7.35 -16.24 -31.04
CA THR A 12 7.67 -15.63 -29.76
C THR A 12 6.36 -15.06 -29.26
N THR A 13 5.59 -15.92 -28.59
CA THR A 13 4.70 -15.50 -27.52
C THR A 13 5.59 -14.65 -26.62
N ALA A 14 5.53 -13.33 -26.81
CA ALA A 14 6.03 -12.40 -25.83
C ALA A 14 5.29 -12.79 -24.57
N VAL A 15 6.02 -13.44 -23.67
CA VAL A 15 5.54 -13.77 -22.35
C VAL A 15 5.16 -12.41 -21.77
N ASN A 16 3.85 -12.17 -21.69
CA ASN A 16 3.24 -11.06 -20.97
C ASN A 16 3.49 -11.26 -19.46
N THR A 17 4.74 -11.43 -19.06
CA THR A 17 5.15 -11.19 -17.69
C THR A 17 5.36 -9.70 -17.60
N VAL A 18 4.24 -8.97 -17.57
CA VAL A 18 4.17 -7.85 -16.65
C VAL A 18 4.42 -8.53 -15.29
N SER A 19 5.64 -8.41 -14.79
CA SER A 19 5.95 -8.74 -13.42
C SER A 19 5.15 -7.77 -12.58
N ASP A 20 3.90 -8.14 -12.30
CA ASP A 20 2.95 -7.32 -11.58
C ASP A 20 3.56 -7.04 -10.19
N PRO A 21 3.87 -5.79 -9.82
CA PRO A 21 4.51 -5.48 -8.54
C PRO A 21 3.68 -5.95 -7.33
N HIS A 22 2.42 -6.36 -7.58
CA HIS A 22 1.40 -6.77 -6.62
C HIS A 22 1.47 -8.22 -6.13
N ILE A 23 2.32 -9.10 -6.69
CA ILE A 23 2.14 -10.56 -6.47
C ILE A 23 2.32 -11.01 -5.00
N ASN A 24 2.85 -10.17 -4.11
CA ASN A 24 3.02 -10.50 -2.69
C ASN A 24 2.75 -9.35 -1.70
N GLY A 25 2.08 -8.26 -2.09
CA GLY A 25 1.95 -7.07 -1.22
C GLY A 25 0.65 -6.30 -1.35
N HIS A 26 0.29 -5.62 -0.26
CA HIS A 26 -0.88 -4.78 -0.10
C HIS A 26 -0.47 -3.32 -0.26
N LEU A 27 -1.08 -2.61 -1.21
CA LEU A 27 -0.79 -1.19 -1.44
C LEU A 27 -1.08 -0.38 -0.18
N VAL A 28 -0.11 0.43 0.23
CA VAL A 28 -0.22 1.43 1.28
C VAL A 28 -0.27 2.81 0.64
N SER A 29 -1.32 3.58 0.94
CA SER A 29 -1.55 4.88 0.34
C SER A 29 -2.15 5.87 1.33
N THR A 30 -1.99 7.15 1.07
CA THR A 30 -2.78 8.21 1.71
C THR A 30 -3.89 8.65 0.78
N GLY A 31 -5.07 8.85 1.35
CA GLY A 31 -6.23 9.36 0.62
C GLY A 31 -7.26 10.00 1.55
N SER A 32 -8.42 10.34 0.99
CA SER A 32 -9.55 10.88 1.73
C SER A 32 -10.88 10.44 1.11
N TYR A 33 -11.93 10.44 1.92
CA TYR A 33 -13.31 10.36 1.41
C TYR A 33 -13.80 11.75 1.00
N GLU A 34 -14.61 11.83 -0.04
CA GLU A 34 -15.20 13.09 -0.52
C GLU A 34 -16.07 13.75 0.56
N VAL A 35 -16.77 12.92 1.34
CA VAL A 35 -17.78 13.37 2.31
C VAL A 35 -17.19 14.17 3.48
N ASP A 36 -15.97 13.85 3.93
CA ASP A 36 -15.36 14.48 5.09
C ASP A 36 -14.02 15.16 4.81
N GLY A 37 -13.38 14.87 3.68
CA GLY A 37 -12.08 15.43 3.31
C GLY A 37 -10.96 15.08 4.28
N VAL A 38 -11.16 14.15 5.21
CA VAL A 38 -10.18 13.81 6.23
C VAL A 38 -9.14 12.87 5.62
N THR A 39 -7.87 13.25 5.76
CA THR A 39 -6.74 12.47 5.27
C THR A 39 -6.52 11.24 6.16
N ARG A 40 -6.37 10.08 5.54
CA ARG A 40 -6.20 8.78 6.20
C ARG A 40 -5.14 7.95 5.51
N LEU A 41 -4.60 6.96 6.23
CA LEU A 41 -3.68 5.97 5.69
C LEU A 41 -4.45 4.69 5.41
N TYR A 42 -4.22 4.08 4.27
CA TYR A 42 -4.92 2.90 3.79
C TYR A 42 -3.92 1.79 3.54
N ILE A 43 -4.28 0.55 3.86
CA ILE A 43 -3.63 -0.66 3.33
C ILE A 43 -4.70 -1.55 2.69
N HIS A 44 -4.50 -1.89 1.42
CA HIS A 44 -5.48 -2.61 0.62
C HIS A 44 -5.54 -4.09 1.00
N LYS A 45 -6.66 -4.62 1.52
CA LYS A 45 -6.75 -6.01 2.04
C LYS A 45 -7.00 -7.09 0.98
N SER A 46 -7.34 -6.73 -0.25
CA SER A 46 -7.73 -7.58 -1.39
C SER A 46 -9.21 -7.98 -1.46
N ARG A 47 -9.92 -7.32 -2.38
CA ARG A 47 -10.81 -7.98 -3.35
C ARG A 47 -10.43 -7.43 -4.73
N LYS A 48 -10.84 -8.12 -5.81
CA LYS A 48 -10.35 -7.82 -7.16
C LYS A 48 -10.48 -6.32 -7.47
N CYS A 49 -9.49 -5.77 -8.17
CA CYS A 49 -9.45 -4.35 -8.53
C CYS A 49 -10.54 -3.86 -9.50
N ILE A 50 -11.57 -4.68 -9.73
CA ILE A 50 -12.54 -4.56 -10.82
C ILE A 50 -13.99 -4.46 -10.35
N SER A 51 -14.26 -4.46 -9.04
CA SER A 51 -15.59 -4.17 -8.50
C SER A 51 -15.50 -3.21 -7.32
N SER A 52 -16.60 -2.52 -7.03
CA SER A 52 -16.83 -1.61 -5.90
C SER A 52 -16.64 -2.24 -4.50
N ASP A 53 -16.03 -3.42 -4.40
CA ASP A 53 -15.84 -4.19 -3.18
C ASP A 53 -14.41 -4.08 -2.63
N HIS A 54 -13.73 -3.00 -2.96
CA HIS A 54 -12.38 -2.71 -2.50
C HIS A 54 -12.38 -2.37 -1.01
N ILE A 55 -11.87 -3.32 -0.22
CA ILE A 55 -11.76 -3.17 1.22
C ILE A 55 -10.31 -2.82 1.58
N CYS A 56 -10.18 -1.80 2.41
CA CYS A 56 -8.95 -1.37 3.04
C CYS A 56 -9.06 -1.54 4.56
N GLN A 57 -7.92 -1.75 5.20
CA GLN A 57 -7.76 -1.29 6.55
C GLN A 57 -7.41 0.20 6.51
N VAL A 58 -8.15 1.01 7.25
CA VAL A 58 -8.10 2.47 7.25
C VAL A 58 -7.63 2.94 8.61
N PHE A 59 -6.60 3.78 8.63
CA PHE A 59 -6.06 4.40 9.84
C PHE A 59 -6.33 5.90 9.81
N SER A 60 -6.99 6.38 10.86
CA SER A 60 -7.37 7.78 11.02
C SER A 60 -6.97 8.26 12.41
N TYR A 61 -6.58 9.53 12.52
CA TYR A 61 -6.41 10.14 13.83
C TYR A 61 -7.76 10.33 14.52
N ASP A 62 -7.80 10.05 15.82
CA ASP A 62 -8.93 10.35 16.70
C ASP A 62 -8.51 11.33 17.78
N ALA A 63 -9.14 12.50 17.76
CA ALA A 63 -8.88 13.56 18.72
C ALA A 63 -9.35 13.22 20.14
N GLN A 64 -10.35 12.34 20.30
CA GLN A 64 -10.88 11.97 21.61
C GLN A 64 -9.89 11.10 22.38
N THR A 65 -9.27 10.14 21.69
CA THR A 65 -8.26 9.25 22.27
C THR A 65 -6.83 9.75 22.10
N SER A 66 -6.62 10.81 21.30
CA SER A 66 -5.28 11.29 20.90
C SER A 66 -4.42 10.15 20.35
N GLY A 67 -5.00 9.37 19.43
CA GLY A 67 -4.40 8.15 18.89
C GLY A 67 -4.85 7.85 17.48
N ILE A 68 -4.42 6.70 16.96
CA ILE A 68 -4.93 6.14 15.71
C ILE A 68 -6.10 5.22 16.02
N LEU A 69 -7.20 5.42 15.29
CA LEU A 69 -8.22 4.41 15.11
C LEU A 69 -7.93 3.67 13.82
N ASP A 70 -8.04 2.35 13.90
CA ASP A 70 -7.99 1.46 12.77
C ASP A 70 -9.36 0.81 12.54
N MET A 71 -9.81 0.80 11.30
CA MET A 71 -11.09 0.19 10.94
C MET A 71 -11.06 -0.39 9.53
N GLU A 72 -11.85 -1.43 9.32
CA GLU A 72 -12.10 -1.93 7.97
C GLU A 72 -13.10 -1.00 7.26
N GLY A 73 -12.80 -0.61 6.02
CA GLY A 73 -13.62 0.33 5.27
C GLY A 73 -13.35 0.30 3.76
N PRO A 74 -14.11 1.08 2.97
CA PRO A 74 -13.87 1.20 1.54
C PRO A 74 -12.54 1.93 1.26
N SER A 75 -11.98 1.72 0.07
CA SER A 75 -10.88 2.55 -0.43
C SER A 75 -11.24 4.04 -0.48
N ALA A 76 -10.22 4.89 -0.42
CA ALA A 76 -10.39 6.34 -0.56
C ALA A 76 -11.06 6.69 -1.90
N ASP A 77 -11.94 7.71 -1.88
CA ASP A 77 -12.49 8.30 -3.11
C ASP A 77 -11.39 9.00 -3.92
N PHE A 78 -10.42 9.58 -3.20
CA PHE A 78 -9.25 10.23 -3.78
C PHE A 78 -7.96 9.71 -3.13
N THR A 79 -7.05 9.20 -3.94
CA THR A 79 -5.68 8.89 -3.51
C THR A 79 -4.83 10.16 -3.64
N VAL A 80 -4.22 10.57 -2.54
CA VAL A 80 -3.29 11.70 -2.47
C VAL A 80 -1.88 11.24 -2.85
N GLU A 81 -1.45 10.10 -2.31
CA GLU A 81 -0.10 9.59 -2.50
C GLU A 81 -0.06 8.07 -2.28
N GLU A 82 0.63 7.35 -3.17
CA GLU A 82 0.96 5.94 -2.98
C GLU A 82 2.34 5.83 -2.34
N HIS A 83 2.46 5.08 -1.25
CA HIS A 83 3.70 5.01 -0.46
C HIS A 83 4.52 3.77 -0.77
N GLY A 84 3.86 2.66 -1.10
CA GLY A 84 4.50 1.38 -1.32
C GLY A 84 3.59 0.20 -1.06
N TRP A 85 4.17 -0.99 -0.94
CA TRP A 85 3.47 -2.24 -0.71
C TRP A 85 3.98 -2.91 0.55
N PHE A 86 3.07 -3.41 1.38
CA PHE A 86 3.39 -4.15 2.59
C PHE A 86 2.86 -5.57 2.51
N ARG A 87 3.66 -6.58 2.87
CA ARG A 87 3.33 -7.99 2.60
C ARG A 87 2.24 -8.57 3.51
N ASP A 88 2.27 -8.24 4.79
CA ASP A 88 1.36 -8.80 5.78
C ASP A 88 0.53 -7.71 6.47
N VAL A 89 -0.79 -7.70 6.22
CA VAL A 89 -1.67 -6.66 6.76
C VAL A 89 -1.75 -6.68 8.28
N THR A 90 -1.75 -7.87 8.89
CA THR A 90 -1.81 -8.01 10.36
C THR A 90 -0.59 -7.38 11.03
N THR A 91 0.59 -7.63 10.48
CA THR A 91 1.85 -7.03 10.94
C THR A 91 1.83 -5.52 10.72
N PHE A 92 1.32 -5.05 9.58
CA PHE A 92 1.16 -3.61 9.32
C PHE A 92 0.24 -2.95 10.34
N GLU A 93 -0.93 -3.54 10.62
CA GLU A 93 -1.87 -3.10 11.66
C GLU A 93 -1.19 -2.98 13.02
N GLN A 94 -0.42 -4.01 13.42
CA GLN A 94 0.34 -3.99 14.67
C GLN A 94 1.37 -2.86 14.70
N ILE A 95 2.10 -2.65 13.61
CA ILE A 95 3.08 -1.55 13.53
C ILE A 95 2.34 -0.21 13.66
N CYS A 96 1.27 0.02 12.90
CA CYS A 96 0.49 1.26 12.98
C CYS A 96 -0.03 1.54 14.39
N ASN A 97 -0.60 0.53 15.05
CA ASN A 97 -1.23 0.66 16.37
C ASN A 97 -0.21 0.79 17.51
N THR A 98 1.05 0.37 17.31
CA THR A 98 2.13 0.53 18.30
C THR A 98 3.05 1.71 18.00
N HIS A 99 2.96 2.30 16.81
CA HIS A 99 3.81 3.43 16.41
C HIS A 99 3.47 4.68 17.24
N PRO A 100 4.46 5.34 17.86
CA PRO A 100 4.21 6.48 18.75
C PRO A 100 3.45 7.62 18.08
N MET A 101 2.44 8.14 18.77
CA MET A 101 1.66 9.30 18.34
C MET A 101 2.30 10.60 18.85
N PRO A 102 2.59 11.58 17.97
CA PRO A 102 2.89 12.94 18.40
C PRO A 102 1.63 13.60 19.01
N ASN A 103 1.76 14.27 20.15
CA ASN A 103 0.58 14.72 20.93
C ASN A 103 0.52 16.23 21.22
N ASP A 104 1.23 17.06 20.45
CA ASP A 104 1.39 18.48 20.80
C ASP A 104 0.96 19.46 19.69
N GLN A 105 0.32 18.96 18.62
CA GLN A 105 -0.08 19.79 17.47
C GLN A 105 -1.56 19.60 17.11
N SER A 106 -1.99 20.23 16.00
CA SER A 106 -3.34 20.04 15.48
C SER A 106 -3.56 18.57 15.07
N PRO A 107 -4.82 18.08 15.06
CA PRO A 107 -5.13 16.72 14.63
C PRO A 107 -4.50 16.32 13.28
N GLU A 108 -4.58 17.22 12.30
CA GLU A 108 -4.01 17.01 10.96
C GLU A 108 -2.47 16.93 10.99
N GLN A 109 -1.82 17.78 11.79
CA GLN A 109 -0.37 17.76 11.95
C GLN A 109 0.09 16.52 12.71
N ASN A 110 -0.61 16.12 13.77
CA ASN A 110 -0.31 14.89 14.51
C ASN A 110 -0.40 13.68 13.58
N PHE A 111 -1.48 13.56 12.80
CA PHE A 111 -1.63 12.50 11.80
C PHE A 111 -0.51 12.53 10.75
N THR A 112 -0.21 13.70 10.19
CA THR A 112 0.82 13.86 9.15
C THR A 112 2.20 13.45 9.67
N ASN A 113 2.55 13.85 10.89
CA ASN A 113 3.82 13.51 11.52
C ASN A 113 3.91 12.03 11.91
N TRP A 114 2.84 11.47 12.47
CA TRP A 114 2.73 10.05 12.75
C TRP A 114 2.95 9.23 11.46
N ARG A 115 2.20 9.55 10.40
CA ARG A 115 2.33 8.88 9.09
C ARG A 115 3.74 9.00 8.53
N SER A 116 4.31 10.20 8.53
CA SER A 116 5.64 10.43 7.94
C SER A 116 6.73 9.67 8.71
N SER A 117 6.67 9.66 10.04
CA SER A 117 7.62 8.90 10.87
C SER A 117 7.43 7.39 10.76
N LEU A 118 6.19 6.92 10.59
CA LEU A 118 5.88 5.51 10.31
C LEU A 118 6.53 5.08 8.99
N LEU A 119 6.37 5.86 7.92
CA LEU A 119 6.95 5.55 6.61
C LEU A 119 8.49 5.53 6.65
N VAL A 120 9.10 6.46 7.40
CA VAL A 120 10.55 6.46 7.64
C VAL A 120 10.99 5.19 8.38
N LEU A 121 10.23 4.74 9.38
CA LEU A 121 10.48 3.47 10.07
C LEU A 121 10.43 2.31 9.09
N LEU A 122 9.39 2.21 8.26
CA LEU A 122 9.24 1.14 7.27
C LEU A 122 10.40 1.13 6.28
N ASP A 123 10.84 2.29 5.81
CA ASP A 123 12.00 2.43 4.92
C ASP A 123 13.31 1.99 5.58
N SER A 124 13.51 2.31 6.86
CA SER A 124 14.71 1.90 7.60
C SER A 124 14.80 0.37 7.79
N HIS A 125 13.65 -0.32 7.80
CA HIS A 125 13.53 -1.77 7.95
C HIS A 125 13.33 -2.53 6.62
N HIS A 126 13.48 -1.83 5.49
CA HIS A 126 13.31 -2.36 4.13
C HIS A 126 14.37 -3.41 3.75
N SER A 127 15.48 -3.50 4.50
CA SER A 127 16.64 -4.35 4.18
C SER A 127 16.92 -5.39 5.27
N GLY A 128 16.42 -6.62 5.11
CA GLY A 128 17.08 -7.78 5.71
C GLY A 128 18.48 -7.98 5.08
N PRO A 129 19.41 -8.70 5.74
CA PRO A 129 20.72 -8.99 5.15
C PRO A 129 20.52 -9.70 3.80
N GLY A 130 20.94 -9.04 2.70
CA GLY A 130 20.80 -9.58 1.34
C GLY A 130 19.73 -8.95 0.45
N GLY A 131 18.99 -7.91 0.89
CA GLY A 131 18.18 -7.06 0.01
C GLY A 131 16.96 -7.71 -0.67
N ALA A 132 16.70 -9.00 -0.42
CA ALA A 132 15.56 -9.73 -0.92
C ALA A 132 14.76 -10.32 0.25
N GLY A 133 13.56 -9.79 0.51
CA GLY A 133 12.62 -10.40 1.47
C GLY A 133 12.04 -9.50 2.56
N GLY A 134 12.23 -8.17 2.51
CA GLY A 134 11.60 -7.23 3.44
C GLY A 134 10.06 -7.24 3.36
N GLN A 135 9.40 -6.92 4.47
CA GLN A 135 7.92 -6.80 4.57
C GLN A 135 7.39 -5.56 3.86
N TRP A 136 8.23 -4.56 3.62
CA TRP A 136 7.90 -3.29 2.98
C TRP A 136 8.58 -3.18 1.62
N THR A 137 7.96 -2.50 0.67
CA THR A 137 8.53 -2.11 -0.62
C THR A 137 8.05 -0.71 -0.97
N ARG A 138 8.96 0.28 -0.97
CA ARG A 138 8.61 1.67 -1.26
C ARG A 138 8.16 1.87 -2.72
N ALA A 139 7.16 2.71 -2.95
CA ALA A 139 6.77 3.18 -4.28
C ALA A 139 7.79 4.18 -4.83
N ASN A 140 8.07 4.11 -6.14
CA ASN A 140 9.06 4.94 -6.83
C ASN A 140 8.53 6.33 -7.17
#